data_AF-Q6L8L7-F1
#
_entry.id   AF-Q6L8L7-F1
#
_cell.length_a   1.000
_cell.length_b   1.000
_cell.length_c   1.000
_cell.angle_alpha   90.00
_cell.angle_beta   90.00
_cell.angle_gamma   90.00
#
_symmetry.space_group_name_H-M   'P 1'
#
loop_
_entity.id
_entity.type
_entity.pdbx_description
1 polymer ?
#
loop_
_entity_poly.entity_id
_entity_poly.type
_entity_poly.pdbx_seq_one_letter_code
_entity_poly.pdbx_strand_id
1 'polypeptide(L)'
;MVSKLSLYLVTPPGFQPGKIEAQLIGDRYQIKLLDYGQKFLAFLEANKEQIDCLVVVQGKENQDYFECLTQSGILLPCVFLGPTTACEISQEDVSEQLYHSAEKYLDFANLENLSLTIDQAIAQFLHLAPSCALSDKPQDPHHSDPDKTHQAFLLLQQRRLAEKLRERLGYLGVYYKRNPKYFYRSLSPEEQQEFREQFVADYRDIVLSYFSGDLPTNQAIDQFVNQAFFADVSVSYILETHMKLMDEFAQQLKLEGRSEEILLDYRLTLIDIVAHLCEMYRRSIPREDLPFELLFRID
;
A
#
# COMPACT_ATOMS: atom_id res chain seq x y z
N MET A 1 -17.14 -12.37 -2.15
CA MET A 1 -17.39 -11.51 -3.33
C MET A 1 -16.19 -10.59 -3.44
N VAL A 2 -15.41 -10.64 -4.53
CA VAL A 2 -14.21 -9.78 -4.64
C VAL A 2 -14.67 -8.35 -4.91
N SER A 3 -14.27 -7.40 -4.07
CA SER A 3 -14.60 -5.98 -4.26
C SER A 3 -13.86 -5.43 -5.48
N LYS A 4 -14.58 -4.83 -6.43
CA LYS A 4 -13.98 -4.20 -7.61
C LYS A 4 -13.37 -2.85 -7.23
N LEU A 5 -12.25 -2.49 -7.84
CA LEU A 5 -11.65 -1.17 -7.71
C LEU A 5 -12.48 -0.14 -8.46
N SER A 6 -12.86 0.93 -7.80
CA SER A 6 -13.59 2.07 -8.36
C SER A 6 -12.62 3.02 -9.06
N LEU A 7 -12.52 2.88 -10.38
CA LEU A 7 -11.73 3.75 -11.24
C LEU A 7 -12.58 4.87 -11.80
N TYR A 8 -12.01 6.07 -11.83
CA TYR A 8 -12.62 7.21 -12.50
C TYR A 8 -11.78 7.61 -13.70
N LEU A 9 -12.37 7.46 -14.89
CA LEU A 9 -11.76 7.85 -16.14
C LEU A 9 -12.14 9.31 -16.44
N VAL A 10 -11.15 10.20 -16.35
CA VAL A 10 -11.29 11.65 -16.56
C VAL A 10 -10.91 11.98 -18.00
N THR A 11 -11.83 12.55 -18.77
CA THR A 11 -11.64 12.78 -20.20
C THR A 11 -11.95 14.22 -20.63
N PRO A 12 -11.23 14.76 -21.64
CA PRO A 12 -11.61 16.01 -22.31
C PRO A 12 -13.00 15.91 -22.92
N PRO A 13 -13.73 17.04 -23.04
CA PRO A 13 -15.00 17.07 -23.75
C PRO A 13 -14.88 16.48 -25.17
N GLY A 14 -15.74 15.53 -25.50
CA GLY A 14 -15.78 14.90 -26.83
C GLY A 14 -14.79 13.76 -27.06
N PHE A 15 -13.94 13.43 -26.08
CA PHE A 15 -13.06 12.27 -26.16
C PHE A 15 -13.87 10.95 -26.10
N GLN A 16 -13.44 9.94 -26.87
CA GLN A 16 -14.10 8.64 -26.92
C GLN A 16 -13.31 7.60 -26.09
N PRO A 17 -13.80 7.19 -24.91
CA PRO A 17 -13.06 6.33 -23.98
C PRO A 17 -13.00 4.85 -24.39
N GLY A 18 -13.67 4.44 -25.46
CA GLY A 18 -13.94 3.02 -25.75
C GLY A 18 -12.70 2.10 -25.82
N LYS A 19 -11.54 2.60 -26.28
CA LYS A 19 -10.29 1.81 -26.26
C LYS A 19 -9.75 1.59 -24.84
N ILE A 20 -9.86 2.61 -23.98
CA ILE A 20 -9.40 2.56 -22.59
C ILE A 20 -10.33 1.66 -21.78
N GLU A 21 -11.65 1.85 -21.94
CA GLU A 21 -12.64 1.01 -21.30
C GLU A 21 -12.43 -0.45 -21.67
N ALA A 22 -12.23 -0.76 -22.96
CA ALA A 22 -11.99 -2.13 -23.42
C ALA A 22 -10.79 -2.82 -22.75
N GLN A 23 -9.72 -2.08 -22.44
CA GLN A 23 -8.55 -2.61 -21.73
C GLN A 23 -8.79 -2.82 -20.23
N LEU A 24 -9.82 -2.18 -19.68
CA LEU A 24 -10.21 -2.25 -18.28
C LEU A 24 -11.46 -3.12 -18.07
N ILE A 25 -12.04 -3.69 -19.13
CA ILE A 25 -13.15 -4.64 -19.03
C ILE A 25 -12.68 -5.90 -18.30
N GLY A 26 -13.34 -6.22 -17.19
CA GLY A 26 -13.08 -7.44 -16.44
C GLY A 26 -13.72 -7.43 -15.05
N ASP A 27 -13.40 -8.43 -14.24
CA ASP A 27 -13.93 -8.53 -12.88
C ASP A 27 -13.20 -7.68 -11.85
N ARG A 28 -12.17 -6.96 -12.25
CA ARG A 28 -11.30 -6.18 -11.36
C ARG A 28 -11.76 -4.75 -11.14
N TYR A 29 -12.35 -4.11 -12.15
CA TYR A 29 -12.59 -2.66 -12.14
C TYR A 29 -14.09 -2.33 -12.26
N GLN A 30 -14.52 -1.32 -11.52
CA GLN A 30 -15.74 -0.57 -11.75
C GLN A 30 -15.32 0.81 -12.28
N ILE A 31 -15.60 1.06 -13.56
CA ILE A 31 -15.20 2.30 -14.23
C ILE A 31 -16.36 3.28 -14.20
N LYS A 32 -16.07 4.53 -13.86
CA LYS A 32 -17.00 5.66 -13.95
C LYS A 32 -16.35 6.76 -14.78
N LEU A 33 -17.10 7.34 -15.71
CA LEU A 33 -16.64 8.44 -16.54
C LEU A 33 -16.84 9.78 -15.82
N LEU A 34 -15.88 10.69 -15.97
CA LEU A 34 -15.93 12.03 -15.45
C LEU A 34 -15.37 13.01 -16.48
N ASP A 35 -16.09 14.10 -16.75
CA ASP A 35 -15.61 15.14 -17.65
C ASP A 35 -14.92 16.26 -16.87
N TYR A 36 -13.92 16.90 -17.49
CA TYR A 36 -13.42 18.19 -17.00
C TYR A 36 -14.55 19.23 -17.11
N GLY A 37 -14.97 19.76 -15.97
CA GLY A 37 -16.03 20.76 -15.92
C GLY A 37 -16.21 21.32 -14.52
N GLN A 38 -17.07 22.33 -14.35
CA GLN A 38 -17.24 23.05 -13.08
C GLN A 38 -17.63 22.15 -11.89
N LYS A 39 -18.17 20.95 -12.14
CA LYS A 39 -18.54 19.98 -11.10
C LYS A 39 -17.39 19.02 -10.72
N PHE A 40 -16.27 19.02 -11.45
CA PHE A 40 -15.16 18.08 -11.26
C PHE A 40 -14.60 18.13 -9.83
N LEU A 41 -14.19 19.31 -9.36
CA LEU A 41 -13.60 19.48 -8.01
C LEU A 41 -14.61 19.11 -6.91
N ALA A 42 -15.82 19.64 -6.98
CA ALA A 42 -16.88 19.35 -6.00
C ALA A 42 -17.26 17.85 -5.97
N PHE A 43 -17.22 17.19 -7.13
CA PHE A 43 -17.46 15.76 -7.22
C PHE A 43 -16.34 14.94 -6.56
N LEU A 44 -15.08 15.26 -6.86
CA LEU A 44 -13.94 14.57 -6.26
C LEU A 44 -13.91 14.78 -4.75
N GLU A 45 -14.18 16.00 -4.27
CA GLU A 45 -14.25 16.28 -2.83
C GLU A 45 -15.32 15.42 -2.12
N ALA A 46 -16.51 15.32 -2.70
CA ALA A 46 -17.62 14.54 -2.13
C ALA A 46 -17.39 13.02 -2.21
N ASN A 47 -16.61 12.53 -3.17
CA ASN A 47 -16.44 11.10 -3.45
C ASN A 47 -15.03 10.56 -3.19
N LYS A 48 -14.07 11.37 -2.74
CA LYS A 48 -12.65 11.02 -2.61
C LYS A 48 -12.37 9.70 -1.90
N GLU A 49 -13.15 9.34 -0.88
CA GLU A 49 -12.96 8.08 -0.15
C GLU A 49 -13.46 6.82 -0.89
N GLN A 50 -14.14 7.00 -2.02
CA GLN A 50 -14.66 5.92 -2.86
C GLN A 50 -13.83 5.74 -4.13
N ILE A 51 -12.90 6.65 -4.42
CA ILE A 51 -12.09 6.65 -5.64
C ILE A 51 -10.80 5.89 -5.36
N ASP A 52 -10.59 4.78 -6.04
CA ASP A 52 -9.41 3.94 -5.85
C ASP A 52 -8.25 4.39 -6.76
N CYS A 53 -8.54 4.94 -7.94
CA CYS A 53 -7.55 5.57 -8.82
C CYS A 53 -8.23 6.44 -9.89
N LEU A 54 -7.58 7.54 -10.26
CA LEU A 54 -7.91 8.37 -11.42
C LEU A 54 -7.11 7.91 -12.65
N VAL A 55 -7.79 7.67 -13.76
CA VAL A 55 -7.18 7.49 -15.08
C VAL A 55 -7.51 8.73 -15.89
N VAL A 56 -6.51 9.50 -16.27
CA VAL A 56 -6.68 10.89 -16.67
C VAL A 56 -6.15 11.07 -18.08
N VAL A 57 -7.02 11.28 -19.06
CA VAL A 57 -6.58 11.64 -20.40
C VAL A 57 -6.06 13.07 -20.39
N GLN A 58 -4.84 13.25 -20.87
CA GLN A 58 -4.19 14.54 -20.94
C GLN A 58 -4.91 15.49 -21.90
N GLY A 59 -5.22 16.69 -21.39
CA GLY A 59 -5.78 17.80 -22.14
C GLY A 59 -5.16 19.12 -21.69
N LYS A 60 -5.53 20.21 -22.38
CA LYS A 60 -4.99 21.55 -22.08
C LYS A 60 -5.39 22.08 -20.70
N GLU A 61 -6.47 21.55 -20.13
CA GLU A 61 -7.06 22.05 -18.87
C GLU A 61 -6.52 21.34 -17.62
N ASN A 62 -5.65 20.33 -17.77
CA ASN A 62 -5.29 19.44 -16.66
C ASN A 62 -4.63 20.17 -15.49
N GLN A 63 -3.66 21.05 -15.77
CA GLN A 63 -2.80 21.63 -14.74
C GLN A 63 -3.59 22.39 -13.67
N ASP A 64 -4.53 23.25 -14.09
CA ASP A 64 -5.34 24.08 -13.18
C ASP A 64 -6.18 23.22 -12.22
N TYR A 65 -6.73 22.10 -12.70
CA TYR A 65 -7.57 21.22 -11.87
C TYR A 65 -6.75 20.48 -10.81
N PHE A 66 -5.57 19.95 -11.17
CA PHE A 66 -4.73 19.21 -10.23
C PHE A 66 -4.02 20.13 -9.23
N GLU A 67 -3.66 21.35 -9.63
CA GLU A 67 -3.18 22.36 -8.69
C GLU A 67 -4.25 22.71 -7.65
N CYS A 68 -5.50 22.93 -8.09
CA CYS A 68 -6.64 23.14 -7.19
C CYS A 68 -6.87 21.97 -6.23
N LEU A 69 -6.75 20.72 -6.70
CA LEU A 69 -6.88 19.54 -5.85
C LEU A 69 -5.78 19.47 -4.79
N THR A 70 -4.53 19.75 -5.18
CA THR A 70 -3.39 19.79 -4.25
C THR A 70 -3.57 20.88 -3.20
N GLN A 71 -4.00 22.09 -3.59
CA GLN A 71 -4.31 23.19 -2.65
C GLN A 71 -5.46 22.83 -1.70
N SER A 72 -6.44 22.05 -2.17
CA SER A 72 -7.57 21.56 -1.35
C SER A 72 -7.21 20.34 -0.49
N GLY A 73 -5.96 19.87 -0.54
CA GLY A 73 -5.51 18.69 0.18
C GLY A 73 -6.17 17.38 -0.29
N ILE A 74 -6.54 17.29 -1.57
CA ILE A 74 -7.09 16.07 -2.16
C ILE A 74 -5.99 15.43 -3.01
N LEU A 75 -5.48 14.28 -2.55
CA LEU A 75 -4.53 13.44 -3.25
C LEU A 75 -5.14 12.05 -3.49
N LEU A 76 -5.04 11.56 -4.73
CA LEU A 76 -5.58 10.27 -5.16
C LEU A 76 -4.58 9.59 -6.12
N PRO A 77 -4.44 8.25 -6.11
CA PRO A 77 -3.61 7.55 -7.09
C PRO A 77 -3.99 7.94 -8.52
N CYS A 78 -3.02 8.28 -9.36
CA CYS A 78 -3.28 8.87 -10.67
C CYS A 78 -2.41 8.27 -11.79
N VAL A 79 -3.05 7.96 -12.93
CA VAL A 79 -2.42 7.56 -14.19
C VAL A 79 -2.81 8.55 -15.29
N PHE A 80 -1.84 9.27 -15.86
CA PHE A 80 -2.02 10.15 -16.99
C PHE A 80 -1.84 9.42 -18.32
N LEU A 81 -2.82 9.56 -19.21
CA LEU A 81 -2.85 9.00 -20.56
C LEU A 81 -2.66 10.11 -21.59
N GLY A 82 -1.55 10.08 -22.32
CA GLY A 82 -1.24 11.11 -23.30
C GLY A 82 0.15 10.95 -23.88
N PRO A 83 0.45 11.67 -24.99
CA PRO A 83 1.81 11.71 -25.50
C PRO A 83 2.71 12.33 -24.42
N THR A 84 3.73 11.59 -23.99
CA THR A 84 4.74 12.11 -23.04
C THR A 84 5.41 13.38 -23.57
N THR A 85 5.32 13.64 -24.88
CA THR A 85 5.95 14.76 -25.58
C THR A 85 5.20 16.10 -25.49
N ALA A 86 4.26 16.29 -24.55
CA ALA A 86 3.72 17.64 -24.27
C ALA A 86 4.74 18.59 -23.59
N CYS A 87 5.98 18.16 -23.38
CA CYS A 87 7.13 19.03 -23.09
C CYS A 87 8.30 18.70 -24.02
N GLU A 88 8.24 19.14 -25.27
CA GLU A 88 9.46 19.55 -25.99
C GLU A 88 9.89 20.91 -25.41
N ILE A 89 10.36 20.92 -24.17
CA ILE A 89 11.16 22.00 -23.62
C ILE A 89 12.47 21.36 -23.17
N SER A 90 13.56 21.93 -23.68
CA SER A 90 14.98 21.61 -23.52
C SER A 90 15.38 20.63 -22.39
N GLN A 91 16.30 19.71 -22.75
CA GLN A 91 16.86 18.58 -21.99
C GLN A 91 17.49 18.86 -20.59
N GLU A 92 17.11 19.90 -19.84
CA GLU A 92 17.71 20.15 -18.51
C GLU A 92 16.73 20.51 -17.38
N ASP A 93 15.43 20.65 -17.58
CA ASP A 93 14.53 21.09 -16.50
C ASP A 93 13.51 20.04 -16.06
N VAL A 94 13.73 19.56 -14.83
CA VAL A 94 12.77 19.20 -13.78
C VAL A 94 11.47 18.54 -14.27
N SER A 95 11.36 17.22 -14.02
CA SER A 95 10.09 16.47 -14.00
C SER A 95 8.92 17.35 -13.55
N GLU A 96 8.11 17.85 -14.49
CA GLU A 96 6.89 18.61 -14.18
C GLU A 96 5.89 17.65 -13.58
N GLN A 97 5.99 17.44 -12.27
CA GLN A 97 5.01 16.70 -11.49
C GLN A 97 3.69 17.47 -11.56
N LEU A 98 2.68 16.87 -12.19
CA LEU A 98 1.43 17.58 -12.46
C LEU A 98 0.50 17.55 -11.25
N TYR A 99 0.60 16.50 -10.43
CA TYR A 99 -0.26 16.28 -9.27
C TYR A 99 0.51 15.86 -8.03
N HIS A 100 1.31 14.78 -8.10
CA HIS A 100 2.12 14.30 -6.97
C HIS A 100 3.22 13.32 -7.40
N SER A 101 4.19 13.04 -6.53
CA SER A 101 5.35 12.19 -6.84
C SER A 101 5.05 10.71 -7.15
N ALA A 102 3.86 10.20 -6.87
CA ALA A 102 3.43 8.84 -7.20
C ALA A 102 2.62 8.70 -8.50
N GLU A 103 2.50 9.77 -9.29
CA GLU A 103 1.73 9.71 -10.52
C GLU A 103 2.45 8.87 -11.59
N LYS A 104 1.67 8.20 -12.44
CA LYS A 104 2.19 7.42 -13.56
C LYS A 104 1.75 7.99 -14.88
N TYR A 105 2.58 7.82 -15.89
CA TYR A 105 2.31 8.24 -17.26
C TYR A 105 2.30 7.02 -18.18
N LEU A 106 1.34 6.96 -19.09
CA LEU A 106 1.24 5.90 -20.08
C LEU A 106 0.79 6.47 -21.43
N ASP A 107 1.51 6.10 -22.48
CA ASP A 107 1.16 6.47 -23.84
C ASP A 107 -0.03 5.64 -24.35
N PHE A 108 -0.85 6.22 -25.23
CA PHE A 108 -1.95 5.52 -25.89
C PHE A 108 -1.51 4.30 -26.72
N ALA A 109 -0.25 4.24 -27.14
CA ALA A 109 0.34 3.10 -27.83
C ALA A 109 0.54 1.88 -26.91
N ASN A 110 0.59 2.07 -25.59
CA ASN A 110 0.93 1.04 -24.60
C ASN A 110 -0.25 0.70 -23.67
N LEU A 111 -1.50 0.91 -24.12
CA LEU A 111 -2.70 0.72 -23.28
C LEU A 111 -2.86 -0.73 -22.77
N GLU A 112 -2.23 -1.72 -23.39
CA GLU A 112 -2.16 -3.09 -22.87
C GLU A 112 -1.51 -3.16 -21.48
N ASN A 113 -0.66 -2.19 -21.13
CA ASN A 113 -0.01 -2.08 -19.83
C ASN A 113 -0.81 -1.23 -18.83
N LEU A 114 -2.03 -0.82 -19.17
CA LEU A 114 -2.82 0.10 -18.33
C LEU A 114 -3.15 -0.49 -16.95
N SER A 115 -3.64 -1.74 -16.90
CA SER A 115 -3.91 -2.46 -15.65
C SER A 115 -2.68 -2.49 -14.73
N LEU A 116 -1.51 -2.79 -15.30
CA LEU A 116 -0.23 -2.81 -14.60
C LEU A 116 0.21 -1.41 -14.15
N THR A 117 -0.05 -0.38 -14.95
CA THR A 117 0.29 1.00 -14.62
C THR A 117 -0.57 1.54 -13.48
N ILE A 118 -1.86 1.19 -13.46
CA ILE A 118 -2.79 1.50 -12.35
C ILE A 118 -2.27 0.89 -11.05
N ASP A 119 -1.83 -0.37 -11.08
CA ASP A 119 -1.28 -1.03 -9.90
C ASP A 119 -0.02 -0.34 -9.39
N GLN A 120 0.85 0.11 -10.29
CA GLN A 120 2.04 0.87 -9.91
C GLN A 120 1.69 2.24 -9.33
N ALA A 121 0.72 2.95 -9.91
CA ALA A 121 0.27 4.24 -9.39
C ALA A 121 -0.32 4.09 -7.98
N ILE A 122 -1.17 3.07 -7.76
CA ILE A 122 -1.72 2.78 -6.43
C ILE A 122 -0.61 2.40 -5.46
N ALA A 123 0.28 1.48 -5.83
CA ALA A 123 1.38 1.06 -4.95
C ALA A 123 2.29 2.24 -4.56
N GLN A 124 2.67 3.08 -5.52
CA GLN A 124 3.48 4.28 -5.23
C GLN A 124 2.71 5.29 -4.38
N PHE A 125 1.41 5.46 -4.61
CA PHE A 125 0.58 6.36 -3.80
C PHE A 125 0.49 5.88 -2.35
N LEU A 126 0.40 4.56 -2.13
CA LEU A 126 0.42 3.99 -0.78
C LEU A 126 1.75 4.25 -0.05
N HIS A 127 2.86 4.44 -0.78
CA HIS A 127 4.14 4.87 -0.21
C HIS A 127 4.21 6.37 0.08
N LEU A 128 3.32 7.20 -0.48
CA LEU A 128 3.22 8.61 -0.11
C LEU A 128 2.60 8.80 1.27
N ALA A 129 1.73 7.88 1.70
CA ALA A 129 1.29 7.82 3.08
C ALA A 129 2.54 7.55 3.94
N PRO A 130 2.99 8.48 4.80
CA PRO A 130 4.25 8.31 5.46
C PRO A 130 4.23 7.05 6.31
N SER A 131 5.27 6.25 6.13
CA SER A 131 5.71 5.27 7.13
C SER A 131 6.32 6.04 8.31
N CYS A 132 5.56 6.91 8.95
CA CYS A 132 6.00 7.66 10.12
C CYS A 132 5.28 7.10 11.33
N ALA A 133 6.02 6.34 12.12
CA ALA A 133 5.73 6.13 13.53
C ALA A 133 5.47 7.50 14.18
N LEU A 134 4.20 7.82 14.45
CA LEU A 134 3.88 8.93 15.31
C LEU A 134 4.17 8.46 16.73
N SER A 135 5.30 8.90 17.26
CA SER A 135 5.50 9.05 18.69
C SER A 135 4.28 9.76 19.26
N ASP A 136 3.42 9.02 19.95
CA ASP A 136 2.33 9.53 20.79
C ASP A 136 2.93 10.40 21.90
N LYS A 137 3.19 11.68 21.59
CA LYS A 137 3.22 12.72 22.61
C LYS A 137 2.32 13.85 22.15
N PRO A 138 1.16 14.05 22.82
CA PRO A 138 0.34 15.22 22.61
C PRO A 138 1.16 16.46 23.03
N GLN A 139 1.65 17.20 22.04
CA GLN A 139 2.20 18.53 22.25
C GLN A 139 1.03 19.54 22.30
N ASP A 140 1.09 20.48 23.24
CA ASP A 140 0.01 21.35 23.69
C ASP A 140 -0.87 22.00 22.60
N PRO A 141 -2.21 22.11 22.80
CA PRO A 141 -3.16 22.64 21.79
C PRO A 141 -3.11 24.15 21.52
N HIS A 142 -2.19 24.93 22.10
CA HIS A 142 -2.30 26.40 22.08
C HIS A 142 -1.57 27.12 20.93
N HIS A 143 -0.99 26.41 19.97
CA HIS A 143 -0.48 26.98 18.72
C HIS A 143 -0.93 26.15 17.52
N SER A 144 -2.20 26.30 17.14
CA SER A 144 -2.78 25.67 15.95
C SER A 144 -2.35 26.43 14.69
N ASP A 145 -1.20 26.05 14.15
CA ASP A 145 -0.77 26.45 12.82
C ASP A 145 -1.68 25.79 11.76
N PRO A 146 -2.41 26.53 10.90
CA PRO A 146 -3.32 25.98 9.92
C PRO A 146 -2.65 24.94 9.01
N ASP A 147 -1.37 25.10 8.70
CA ASP A 147 -0.60 24.17 7.86
C ASP A 147 -0.43 22.79 8.50
N LYS A 148 -0.20 22.72 9.82
CA LYS A 148 -0.08 21.44 10.54
C LYS A 148 -1.40 20.68 10.56
N THR A 149 -2.52 21.41 10.64
CA THR A 149 -3.86 20.83 10.65
C THR A 149 -4.22 20.27 9.27
N HIS A 150 -3.87 20.98 8.20
CA HIS A 150 -4.03 20.51 6.82
C HIS A 150 -3.16 19.28 6.54
N GLN A 151 -1.90 19.29 6.98
CA GLN A 151 -1.02 18.13 6.87
C GLN A 151 -1.57 16.93 7.64
N ALA A 152 -1.98 17.09 8.90
CA ALA A 152 -2.57 15.99 9.67
C ALA A 152 -3.85 15.42 9.02
N PHE A 153 -4.71 16.28 8.46
CA PHE A 153 -5.91 15.88 7.72
C PHE A 153 -5.58 15.12 6.43
N LEU A 154 -4.62 15.62 5.66
CA LEU A 154 -4.07 14.97 4.47
C LEU A 154 -3.53 13.57 4.79
N LEU A 155 -2.75 13.47 5.87
CA LEU A 155 -2.18 12.21 6.35
C LEU A 155 -3.27 11.21 6.77
N LEU A 156 -4.29 11.67 7.49
CA LEU A 156 -5.42 10.84 7.88
C LEU A 156 -6.21 10.37 6.65
N GLN A 157 -6.40 11.23 5.65
CA GLN A 157 -7.08 10.89 4.41
C GLN A 157 -6.30 9.85 3.60
N GLN A 158 -4.99 10.06 3.42
CA GLN A 158 -4.10 9.10 2.76
C GLN A 158 -4.10 7.77 3.49
N ARG A 159 -4.13 7.77 4.83
CA ARG A 159 -4.23 6.55 5.64
C ARG A 159 -5.55 5.81 5.42
N ARG A 160 -6.69 6.50 5.48
CA ARG A 160 -8.02 5.88 5.23
C ARG A 160 -8.13 5.32 3.82
N LEU A 161 -7.64 6.07 2.82
CA LEU A 161 -7.61 5.60 1.45
C LEU A 161 -6.68 4.40 1.30
N ALA A 162 -5.51 4.43 1.95
CA ALA A 162 -4.58 3.30 1.95
C ALA A 162 -5.17 2.05 2.61
N GLU A 163 -5.85 2.19 3.74
CA GLU A 163 -6.55 1.09 4.42
C GLU A 163 -7.67 0.51 3.54
N LYS A 164 -8.51 1.36 2.93
CA LYS A 164 -9.57 0.93 1.99
C LYS A 164 -9.01 0.27 0.72
N LEU A 165 -7.95 0.84 0.15
CA LEU A 165 -7.27 0.28 -1.02
C LEU A 165 -6.66 -1.07 -0.69
N ARG A 166 -6.00 -1.22 0.47
CA ARG A 166 -5.47 -2.49 0.97
C ARG A 166 -6.58 -3.53 1.15
N GLU A 167 -7.72 -3.12 1.69
CA GLU A 167 -8.89 -4.00 1.87
C GLU A 167 -9.49 -4.45 0.52
N ARG A 168 -9.65 -3.52 -0.44
CA ARG A 168 -10.29 -3.77 -1.75
C ARG A 168 -9.40 -4.46 -2.78
N LEU A 169 -8.13 -4.05 -2.87
CA LEU A 169 -7.12 -4.78 -3.66
C LEU A 169 -6.90 -6.19 -3.08
N GLY A 170 -7.21 -6.36 -1.80
CA GLY A 170 -6.59 -7.40 -0.98
C GLY A 170 -5.06 -7.31 -1.03
N TYR A 171 -4.41 -8.36 -0.55
CA TYR A 171 -2.97 -8.52 -0.65
C TYR A 171 -2.42 -8.58 -2.12
N LEU A 172 -3.25 -8.52 -3.16
CA LEU A 172 -2.83 -8.77 -4.55
C LEU A 172 -2.05 -7.61 -5.19
N GLY A 173 -2.46 -6.35 -4.96
CA GLY A 173 -1.87 -5.18 -5.64
C GLY A 173 -0.61 -4.60 -4.98
N VAL A 174 -0.52 -4.67 -3.65
CA VAL A 174 0.54 -3.99 -2.87
C VAL A 174 1.82 -4.83 -2.75
N TYR A 175 1.70 -6.15 -2.89
CA TYR A 175 2.75 -7.11 -2.54
C TYR A 175 3.38 -7.81 -3.77
N TYR A 176 2.86 -7.54 -4.97
CA TYR A 176 3.29 -8.22 -6.20
C TYR A 176 4.76 -7.98 -6.54
N LYS A 177 5.32 -6.83 -6.13
CA LYS A 177 6.75 -6.52 -6.30
C LYS A 177 7.46 -6.42 -4.97
N ARG A 178 7.72 -7.58 -4.35
CA ARG A 178 8.76 -7.63 -3.32
C ARG A 178 10.08 -7.26 -3.98
N ASN A 179 10.76 -6.24 -3.46
CA ASN A 179 12.06 -5.86 -3.98
C ASN A 179 13.13 -6.76 -3.32
N PRO A 180 13.89 -7.55 -4.10
CA PRO A 180 14.92 -8.43 -3.54
C PRO A 180 16.00 -7.70 -2.73
N LYS A 181 16.16 -6.39 -2.93
CA LYS A 181 17.05 -5.54 -2.13
C LYS A 181 16.63 -5.47 -0.64
N TYR A 182 15.34 -5.60 -0.34
CA TYR A 182 14.82 -5.59 1.03
C TYR A 182 14.70 -7.00 1.62
N PHE A 183 15.07 -8.05 0.87
CA PHE A 183 15.11 -9.39 1.44
C PHE A 183 16.16 -9.43 2.55
N TYR A 184 15.84 -10.13 3.63
CA TYR A 184 16.70 -10.28 4.79
C TYR A 184 18.14 -10.68 4.40
N ARG A 185 18.28 -11.59 3.42
CA ARG A 185 19.57 -12.05 2.87
C ARG A 185 20.39 -10.99 2.12
N SER A 186 19.75 -9.91 1.65
CA SER A 186 20.37 -8.82 0.89
C SER A 186 20.73 -7.61 1.77
N LEU A 187 20.24 -7.58 3.01
CA LEU A 187 20.54 -6.53 3.98
C LEU A 187 21.98 -6.61 4.46
N SER A 188 22.54 -5.46 4.88
CA SER A 188 23.84 -5.41 5.53
C SER A 188 23.84 -6.13 6.89
N PRO A 189 25.01 -6.52 7.44
CA PRO A 189 25.06 -7.19 8.75
C PRO A 189 24.45 -6.39 9.90
N GLU A 190 24.55 -5.05 9.86
CA GLU A 190 23.97 -4.15 10.84
C GLU A 190 22.44 -4.12 10.73
N GLU A 191 21.91 -3.92 9.52
CA GLU A 191 20.47 -3.96 9.25
C GLU A 191 19.88 -5.35 9.54
N GLN A 192 20.61 -6.43 9.28
CA GLN A 192 20.18 -7.78 9.65
C GLN A 192 20.07 -7.95 11.17
N GLN A 193 20.99 -7.36 11.94
CA GLN A 193 20.94 -7.44 13.39
C GLN A 193 19.75 -6.64 13.94
N GLU A 194 19.57 -5.41 13.48
CA GLU A 194 18.43 -4.57 13.83
C GLU A 194 17.11 -5.25 13.47
N PHE A 195 17.02 -5.79 12.25
CA PHE A 195 15.84 -6.55 11.81
C PHE A 195 15.56 -7.72 12.74
N ARG A 196 16.55 -8.52 13.12
CA ARG A 196 16.35 -9.68 14.01
C ARG A 196 15.86 -9.25 15.39
N GLU A 197 16.45 -8.20 15.96
CA GLU A 197 16.05 -7.70 17.27
C GLU A 197 14.61 -7.20 17.28
N GLN A 198 14.24 -6.40 16.28
CA GLN A 198 12.89 -5.90 16.12
C GLN A 198 11.89 -7.04 15.86
N PHE A 199 12.24 -7.96 14.96
CA PHE A 199 11.40 -9.11 14.61
C PHE A 199 11.09 -10.00 15.82
N VAL A 200 12.08 -10.25 16.68
CA VAL A 200 11.87 -11.02 17.92
C VAL A 200 11.03 -10.24 18.91
N ALA A 201 11.24 -8.91 19.03
CA ALA A 201 10.45 -8.06 19.91
C ALA A 201 8.97 -8.03 19.50
N ASP A 202 8.69 -7.78 18.22
CA ASP A 202 7.32 -7.74 17.68
C ASP A 202 6.62 -9.09 17.87
N TYR A 203 7.33 -10.19 17.60
CA TYR A 203 6.77 -11.53 17.81
C TYR A 203 6.48 -11.80 19.29
N ARG A 204 7.36 -11.36 20.20
CA ARG A 204 7.14 -11.48 21.65
C ARG A 204 5.89 -10.73 22.09
N ASP A 205 5.71 -9.50 21.60
CA ASP A 205 4.56 -8.67 21.95
C ASP A 205 3.25 -9.29 21.46
N ILE A 206 3.24 -9.84 20.24
CA ILE A 206 2.08 -10.59 19.73
C ILE A 206 1.78 -11.79 20.61
N VAL A 207 2.79 -12.60 20.94
CA VAL A 207 2.62 -13.81 21.74
C VAL A 207 2.06 -13.50 23.13
N LEU A 208 2.54 -12.44 23.79
CA LEU A 208 2.06 -12.04 25.11
C LEU A 208 0.66 -11.42 25.07
N SER A 209 0.28 -10.74 23.98
CA SER A 209 -1.03 -10.10 23.81
C SER A 209 -2.06 -10.98 23.09
N TYR A 210 -1.68 -12.16 22.60
CA TYR A 210 -2.55 -12.99 21.76
C TYR A 210 -3.87 -13.36 22.45
N PHE A 211 -3.78 -13.77 23.72
CA PHE A 211 -4.94 -14.20 24.50
C PHE A 211 -5.69 -13.06 25.19
N SER A 212 -5.21 -11.81 25.11
CA SER A 212 -5.98 -10.67 25.63
C SER A 212 -7.17 -10.33 24.74
N GLY A 213 -7.13 -10.72 23.45
CA GLY A 213 -8.22 -10.53 22.50
C GLY A 213 -8.43 -9.08 22.08
N ASP A 214 -7.45 -8.20 22.32
CA ASP A 214 -7.56 -6.78 22.00
C ASP A 214 -7.32 -6.50 20.51
N LEU A 215 -8.03 -5.50 19.96
CA LEU A 215 -7.85 -5.03 18.57
C LEU A 215 -6.40 -4.72 18.15
N PRO A 216 -5.52 -4.17 19.02
CA PRO A 216 -4.11 -3.93 18.70
C PRO A 216 -3.36 -5.21 18.30
N THR A 217 -3.75 -6.38 18.83
CA THR A 217 -3.09 -7.65 18.54
C THR A 217 -3.27 -8.06 17.08
N ASN A 218 -4.47 -7.92 16.52
CA ASN A 218 -4.70 -8.25 15.09
C ASN A 218 -3.87 -7.35 14.17
N GLN A 219 -3.76 -6.06 14.50
CA GLN A 219 -2.91 -5.13 13.75
C GLN A 219 -1.44 -5.49 13.87
N ALA A 220 -0.99 -5.91 15.05
CA ALA A 220 0.38 -6.38 15.26
C ALA A 220 0.68 -7.64 14.43
N ILE A 221 -0.25 -8.61 14.39
CA ILE A 221 -0.14 -9.80 13.53
C ILE A 221 -0.02 -9.38 12.06
N ASP A 222 -0.89 -8.51 11.57
CA ASP A 222 -0.83 -8.03 10.18
C ASP A 222 0.51 -7.38 9.86
N GLN A 223 1.01 -6.50 10.73
CA GLN A 223 2.29 -5.81 10.57
C GLN A 223 3.46 -6.79 10.55
N PHE A 224 3.50 -7.72 11.51
CA PHE A 224 4.52 -8.74 11.61
C PHE A 224 4.55 -9.65 10.37
N VAL A 225 3.39 -10.12 9.91
CA VAL A 225 3.28 -10.98 8.73
C VAL A 225 3.73 -10.21 7.47
N ASN A 226 3.37 -8.93 7.35
CA ASN A 226 3.84 -8.08 6.25
C ASN A 226 5.37 -7.92 6.26
N GLN A 227 5.96 -7.66 7.42
CA GLN A 227 7.41 -7.58 7.58
C GLN A 227 8.09 -8.90 7.19
N ALA A 228 7.58 -10.03 7.68
CA ALA A 228 8.09 -11.36 7.32
C ALA A 228 7.99 -11.63 5.81
N PHE A 229 6.87 -11.28 5.21
CA PHE A 229 6.60 -11.48 3.78
C PHE A 229 7.53 -10.65 2.88
N PHE A 230 7.69 -9.35 3.17
CA PHE A 230 8.53 -8.45 2.38
C PHE A 230 10.03 -8.70 2.55
N ALA A 231 10.46 -9.08 3.76
CA ALA A 231 11.84 -9.46 4.02
C ALA A 231 12.14 -10.91 3.58
N ASP A 232 11.16 -11.63 3.01
CA ASP A 232 11.31 -13.03 2.56
C ASP A 232 11.83 -13.95 3.67
N VAL A 233 11.31 -13.75 4.89
CA VAL A 233 11.67 -14.53 6.06
C VAL A 233 11.09 -15.93 5.93
N SER A 234 11.92 -16.94 6.17
CA SER A 234 11.49 -18.33 6.14
C SER A 234 10.56 -18.67 7.31
N VAL A 235 9.59 -19.55 7.08
CA VAL A 235 8.75 -20.12 8.15
C VAL A 235 9.60 -20.79 9.24
N SER A 236 10.73 -21.39 8.84
CA SER A 236 11.69 -21.99 9.78
C SER A 236 12.23 -20.97 10.79
N TYR A 237 12.52 -19.74 10.36
CA TYR A 237 13.01 -18.69 11.25
C TYR A 237 11.94 -18.20 12.25
N ILE A 238 10.68 -18.13 11.81
CA ILE A 238 9.54 -17.82 12.69
C ILE A 238 9.37 -18.92 13.75
N LEU A 239 9.46 -20.19 13.33
CA LEU A 239 9.40 -21.34 14.23
C LEU A 239 10.55 -21.32 15.24
N GLU A 240 11.78 -21.05 14.80
CA GLU A 240 12.95 -20.92 15.68
C GLU A 240 12.75 -19.80 16.72
N THR A 241 12.28 -18.63 16.27
CA THR A 241 11.96 -17.50 17.14
C THR A 241 10.91 -17.89 18.18
N HIS A 242 9.86 -18.60 17.76
CA HIS A 242 8.84 -19.10 18.67
C HIS A 242 9.40 -20.07 19.72
N MET A 243 10.20 -21.06 19.31
CA MET A 243 10.81 -22.03 20.23
C MET A 243 11.71 -21.35 21.26
N LYS A 244 12.53 -20.38 20.82
CA LYS A 244 13.40 -19.62 21.72
C LYS A 244 12.59 -18.84 22.77
N LEU A 245 11.51 -18.17 22.37
CA LEU A 245 10.64 -17.48 23.32
C LEU A 245 9.94 -18.45 24.28
N MET A 246 9.51 -19.63 23.81
CA MET A 246 8.89 -20.63 24.67
C MET A 246 9.87 -21.12 25.74
N ASP A 247 11.14 -21.35 25.37
CA ASP A 247 12.20 -21.69 26.32
C ASP A 247 12.46 -20.57 27.34
N GLU A 248 12.49 -19.30 26.89
CA GLU A 248 12.65 -18.13 27.77
C GLU A 248 11.48 -18.01 28.77
N PHE A 249 10.24 -18.12 28.29
CA PHE A 249 9.05 -18.05 29.15
C PHE A 249 8.97 -19.24 30.10
N ALA A 250 9.33 -20.44 29.65
CA ALA A 250 9.40 -21.63 30.49
C ALA A 250 10.37 -21.43 31.66
N GLN A 251 11.55 -20.85 31.40
CA GLN A 251 12.51 -20.52 32.45
C GLN A 251 11.96 -19.48 33.43
N GLN A 252 11.31 -18.43 32.94
CA GLN A 252 10.70 -17.41 33.80
C GLN A 252 9.58 -17.99 34.67
N LEU A 253 8.67 -18.79 34.11
CA LEU A 253 7.60 -19.45 34.87
C LEU A 253 8.16 -20.38 35.94
N LYS A 254 9.21 -21.15 35.65
CA LYS A 254 9.91 -21.99 36.64
C LYS A 254 10.47 -21.16 37.80
N LEU A 255 11.08 -20.01 37.51
CA LEU A 255 11.60 -19.10 38.55
C LEU A 255 10.47 -18.48 39.40
N GLU A 256 9.31 -18.23 38.80
CA GLU A 256 8.11 -17.73 39.49
C GLU A 256 7.32 -18.84 40.21
N GLY A 257 7.71 -20.12 40.08
CA GLY A 257 6.98 -21.26 40.64
C GLY A 257 5.62 -21.52 39.97
N ARG A 258 5.47 -21.10 38.71
CA ARG A 258 4.24 -21.28 37.91
C ARG A 258 4.34 -22.49 36.99
N SER A 259 3.19 -23.03 36.59
CA SER A 259 3.12 -24.13 35.62
C SER A 259 3.45 -23.66 34.21
N GLU A 260 4.23 -24.45 33.49
CA GLU A 260 4.58 -24.23 32.07
C GLU A 260 3.47 -24.68 31.11
N GLU A 261 2.42 -25.33 31.62
CA GLU A 261 1.31 -25.89 30.81
C GLU A 261 0.60 -24.81 29.99
N ILE A 262 0.57 -23.57 30.47
CA ILE A 262 -0.02 -22.43 29.75
C ILE A 262 0.66 -22.14 28.42
N LEU A 263 1.95 -22.51 28.26
CA LEU A 263 2.71 -22.29 27.02
C LEU A 263 2.23 -23.21 25.89
N LEU A 264 1.51 -24.30 26.20
CA LEU A 264 0.98 -25.20 25.17
C LEU A 264 -0.03 -24.50 24.26
N ASP A 265 -0.75 -23.49 24.78
CA ASP A 265 -1.73 -22.75 24.00
C ASP A 265 -1.07 -21.77 23.03
N TYR A 266 0.16 -21.34 23.31
CA TYR A 266 0.89 -20.33 22.52
C TYR A 266 1.21 -20.81 21.10
N ARG A 267 1.11 -22.13 20.84
CA ARG A 267 1.15 -22.70 19.49
C ARG A 267 0.06 -22.14 18.57
N LEU A 268 -1.08 -21.69 19.11
CA LEU A 268 -2.16 -21.10 18.33
C LEU A 268 -1.71 -19.81 17.65
N THR A 269 -0.93 -18.97 18.35
CA THR A 269 -0.34 -17.75 17.79
C THR A 269 0.57 -18.07 16.59
N LEU A 270 1.41 -19.10 16.71
CA LEU A 270 2.26 -19.54 15.60
C LEU A 270 1.46 -20.03 14.40
N ILE A 271 0.42 -20.84 14.64
CA ILE A 271 -0.46 -21.35 13.58
C ILE A 271 -1.11 -20.19 12.82
N ASP A 272 -1.63 -19.20 13.54
CA ASP A 272 -2.29 -18.02 12.97
C ASP A 272 -1.34 -17.22 12.08
N ILE A 273 -0.16 -16.86 12.59
CA ILE A 273 0.88 -16.14 11.86
C ILE A 273 1.31 -16.91 10.59
N VAL A 274 1.56 -18.22 10.71
CA VAL A 274 1.98 -19.04 9.56
C VAL A 274 0.86 -19.16 8.54
N ALA A 275 -0.39 -19.32 8.96
CA ALA A 275 -1.54 -19.37 8.06
C ALA A 275 -1.70 -18.03 7.32
N HIS A 276 -1.54 -16.91 8.02
CA HIS A 276 -1.63 -15.58 7.44
C HIS A 276 -0.51 -15.33 6.42
N LEU A 277 0.72 -15.71 6.76
CA LEU A 277 1.86 -15.64 5.86
C LEU A 277 1.66 -16.52 4.61
N CYS A 278 1.18 -17.75 4.79
CA CYS A 278 0.88 -18.65 3.69
C CYS A 278 -0.20 -18.08 2.76
N GLU A 279 -1.24 -17.45 3.31
CA GLU A 279 -2.27 -16.80 2.51
C GLU A 279 -1.72 -15.59 1.73
N MET A 280 -0.79 -14.82 2.32
CA MET A 280 -0.06 -13.77 1.59
C MET A 280 0.75 -14.33 0.42
N TYR A 281 1.53 -15.40 0.65
CA TYR A 281 2.27 -16.07 -0.43
C TYR A 281 1.35 -16.59 -1.52
N ARG A 282 0.26 -17.28 -1.15
CA ARG A 282 -0.74 -17.78 -2.10
C ARG A 282 -1.33 -16.66 -2.95
N ARG A 283 -1.60 -15.49 -2.36
CA ARG A 283 -2.13 -14.32 -3.09
C ARG A 283 -1.08 -13.63 -3.95
N SER A 284 0.20 -13.75 -3.63
CA SER A 284 1.29 -13.18 -4.44
C SER A 284 1.62 -13.97 -5.72
N ILE A 285 1.14 -15.21 -5.83
CA ILE A 285 1.35 -16.02 -7.04
C ILE A 285 0.49 -15.44 -8.17
N PRO A 286 1.09 -15.10 -9.34
CA PRO A 286 0.33 -14.69 -10.52
C PRO A 286 -0.68 -15.78 -10.88
N ARG A 287 -1.98 -15.43 -10.93
CA ARG A 287 -2.97 -16.33 -11.54
C ARG A 287 -2.74 -16.33 -13.05
N GLU A 288 -3.00 -17.48 -13.69
CA GLU A 288 -2.61 -17.82 -15.07
C GLU A 288 -3.04 -16.82 -16.17
N ASP A 289 -3.85 -15.81 -15.85
CA ASP A 289 -4.18 -14.69 -16.74
C ASP A 289 -3.07 -13.62 -16.84
N LEU A 290 -1.94 -13.78 -16.14
CA LEU A 290 -0.75 -12.93 -16.29
C LEU A 290 0.28 -13.63 -17.21
N PRO A 291 0.53 -13.12 -18.43
CA PRO A 291 1.53 -13.70 -19.31
C PRO A 291 2.90 -13.74 -18.63
N PHE A 292 3.48 -14.94 -18.51
CA PHE A 292 4.80 -15.20 -17.95
C PHE A 292 5.92 -14.36 -18.61
N GLU A 293 5.70 -13.86 -19.83
CA GLU A 293 6.62 -12.95 -20.54
C GLU A 293 6.84 -11.61 -19.81
N LEU A 294 5.94 -11.22 -18.88
CA LEU A 294 6.03 -10.01 -18.07
C LEU A 294 7.06 -10.09 -16.93
N LEU A 295 7.51 -11.29 -16.54
CA LEU A 295 8.43 -11.47 -15.40
C LEU A 295 9.89 -11.08 -15.72
N PHE A 296 10.27 -10.99 -17.00
CA PHE A 296 11.66 -10.88 -17.42
C PHE A 296 12.01 -9.61 -18.22
N ARG A 297 11.09 -8.63 -18.33
CA ARG A 297 11.33 -7.41 -19.13
C ARG A 297 11.30 -6.11 -18.34
N ILE A 298 11.97 -6.05 -17.18
CA ILE A 298 12.35 -4.76 -16.57
C ILE A 298 13.68 -4.97 -15.85
N ASP A 299 14.78 -4.76 -16.58
CA ASP A 299 16.08 -4.37 -16.02
C ASP A 299 16.13 -2.84 -15.86
#